data_AF-A0A8E5U6I1-F1
#
_entry.id   AF-A0A8E5U6I1-F1
#
_cell.length_a   1.000
_cell.length_b   1.000
_cell.length_c   1.000
_cell.angle_alpha   90.00
_cell.angle_beta   90.00
_cell.angle_gamma   90.00
#
_symmetry.space_group_name_H-M   'P 1'
#
loop_
_entity.id
_entity.type
_entity.pdbx_description
1 polymer ?
#
loop_
_entity_poly.entity_id
_entity_poly.type
_entity_poly.pdbx_seq_one_letter_code
_entity_poly.pdbx_strand_id
1 'polypeptide(L)'
;MSDDNSHSSDTVNSKKGFFSLLLSQLFHGEPKNRDELLALIRDSGQNELIDEDTRDMLEGVMDIADQRVRDIMIPRSQMITLKRNQTLDECLDVIIESAHSRFPVISEDKDHIEGILMAKDLLPFMRSDAEAFSMDKVLRTAVVVPESKRVDRMLKEFRSQRYHMAIVIDEFGGVSGLVTIEDILELIVGEIEDEYDEEDDIDFRQLSRHTWTIRALASIEDFNDAFGTHFSDEEVDTIGGLVMQAFGHLPARGETIDIDGYQFKVAMADSRRIIQVHVRIPDDSPQPKLDE
;
A
#
# COMPACT_ATOMS: atom_id res chain seq x y z
N MET A 1 74.33 -16.14 49.64
CA MET A 1 74.47 -17.16 48.59
C MET A 1 73.07 -17.65 48.26
N SER A 2 72.40 -17.27 47.19
CA SER A 2 72.58 -16.34 46.07
C SER A 2 71.15 -16.10 45.54
N ASP A 3 70.70 -14.87 45.33
CA ASP A 3 70.52 -14.20 44.02
C ASP A 3 69.82 -15.11 42.97
N ASP A 4 68.80 -14.72 42.19
CA ASP A 4 68.33 -13.40 41.78
C ASP A 4 66.93 -13.48 41.09
N ASN A 5 66.38 -12.29 40.88
CA ASN A 5 65.14 -11.82 40.26
C ASN A 5 64.69 -12.37 38.89
N SER A 6 63.37 -12.29 38.62
CA SER A 6 62.82 -11.33 37.62
C SER A 6 61.28 -11.16 37.65
N HIS A 7 60.90 -9.89 37.88
CA HIS A 7 59.69 -9.13 37.50
C HIS A 7 59.18 -9.42 36.07
N SER A 8 58.02 -9.01 35.56
CA SER A 8 56.75 -8.39 35.96
C SER A 8 55.95 -8.23 34.64
N SER A 9 54.63 -8.25 34.65
CA SER A 9 53.83 -7.29 33.85
C SER A 9 52.33 -7.47 34.11
N ASP A 10 51.76 -6.38 34.61
CA ASP A 10 50.52 -5.76 34.15
C ASP A 10 49.21 -6.54 34.25
N THR A 11 48.54 -6.25 35.36
CA THR A 11 47.12 -5.85 35.37
C THR A 11 46.80 -4.92 34.20
N VAL A 12 45.77 -5.23 33.38
CA VAL A 12 44.64 -4.36 32.98
C VAL A 12 43.73 -5.13 32.01
N ASN A 13 42.50 -5.45 32.43
CA ASN A 13 41.22 -5.30 31.70
C ASN A 13 40.19 -6.37 32.11
N SER A 14 39.21 -5.99 32.92
CA SER A 14 37.87 -6.61 32.81
C SER A 14 36.72 -5.65 33.15
N LYS A 15 36.98 -4.37 33.42
CA LYS A 15 35.93 -3.37 33.70
C LYS A 15 35.21 -2.82 32.46
N LYS A 16 35.49 -3.32 31.25
CA LYS A 16 34.82 -2.86 30.03
C LYS A 16 33.46 -3.51 29.78
N GLY A 17 33.15 -4.67 30.36
CA GLY A 17 31.90 -5.40 30.08
C GLY A 17 30.68 -4.95 30.90
N PHE A 18 30.89 -4.52 32.15
CA PHE A 18 29.76 -4.14 33.01
C PHE A 18 29.31 -2.69 32.78
N PHE A 19 30.28 -1.81 32.49
CA PHE A 19 29.97 -0.43 32.14
C PHE A 19 29.31 -0.31 30.76
N SER A 20 29.67 -1.13 29.76
CA SER A 20 29.01 -1.10 28.45
C SER A 20 27.56 -1.57 28.50
N LEU A 21 27.25 -2.55 29.38
CA LEU A 21 25.89 -3.06 29.61
C LEU A 21 25.00 -2.08 30.38
N LEU A 22 25.58 -1.36 31.34
CA LEU A 22 24.90 -0.24 32.02
C LEU A 22 24.76 0.98 31.12
N LEU A 23 25.73 1.22 30.22
CA LEU A 23 25.65 2.29 29.22
C LEU A 23 24.61 1.96 28.15
N SER A 24 24.51 0.72 27.68
CA SER A 24 23.45 0.34 26.74
C SER A 24 22.05 0.47 27.35
N GLN A 25 21.89 0.21 28.66
CA GLN A 25 20.64 0.48 29.40
C GLN A 25 20.39 1.97 29.66
N LEU A 26 21.40 2.84 29.61
CA LEU A 26 21.28 4.28 29.79
C LEU A 26 21.16 5.07 28.48
N PHE A 27 21.52 4.47 27.34
CA PHE A 27 21.59 5.13 26.04
C PHE A 27 20.47 4.75 25.06
N HIS A 28 19.55 3.86 25.42
CA HIS A 28 18.22 3.85 24.80
C HIS A 28 17.33 4.76 25.64
N GLY A 29 17.51 6.06 25.46
CA GLY A 29 16.54 7.02 25.99
C GLY A 29 15.16 6.64 25.46
N GLU A 30 14.13 6.76 26.29
CA GLU A 30 12.74 6.63 25.82
C GLU A 30 12.57 7.53 24.58
N PRO A 31 12.03 7.00 23.47
CA PRO A 31 11.87 7.79 22.26
C PRO A 31 11.03 9.02 22.57
N LYS A 32 11.57 10.20 22.29
CA LYS A 32 10.95 11.48 22.65
C LYS A 32 10.10 12.08 21.54
N ASN A 33 10.26 11.56 20.33
CA ASN A 33 9.56 12.00 19.13
C ASN A 33 9.32 10.80 18.20
N ARG A 34 8.53 11.05 17.15
CA ARG A 34 8.14 10.05 16.15
C ARG A 34 9.35 9.41 15.47
N ASP A 35 10.34 10.22 15.09
CA ASP A 35 11.52 9.74 14.35
C ASP A 35 12.39 8.82 15.20
N GLU A 36 12.56 9.13 16.50
CA GLU A 36 13.24 8.26 17.46
C GLU A 36 12.48 6.95 17.68
N LEU A 37 11.14 6.98 17.71
CA LEU A 37 10.32 5.77 17.82
C LEU A 37 10.41 4.90 16.56
N LEU A 38 10.39 5.51 15.37
CA LEU A 38 10.58 4.78 14.11
C LEU A 38 11.97 4.18 14.01
N ALA A 39 13.02 4.91 14.42
CA ALA A 39 14.37 4.39 14.47
C ALA A 39 14.48 3.16 15.40
N LEU A 40 13.79 3.20 16.55
CA LEU A 40 13.72 2.06 17.46
C LEU A 40 12.99 0.85 16.86
N ILE A 41 11.87 1.07 16.17
CA ILE A 41 11.13 0.00 15.47
C ILE A 41 12.02 -0.65 14.39
N ARG A 42 12.74 0.17 13.61
CA ARG A 42 13.66 -0.31 12.57
C ARG A 42 14.84 -1.10 13.13
N ASP A 43 15.46 -0.61 14.20
CA ASP A 43 16.56 -1.31 14.89
C ASP A 43 16.07 -2.63 15.50
N SER A 44 14.84 -2.66 16.02
CA SER A 44 14.22 -3.89 16.53
C SER A 44 14.03 -4.94 15.43
N GLY A 45 13.67 -4.52 14.21
CA GLY A 45 13.61 -5.42 13.04
C GLY A 45 14.99 -5.95 12.62
N GLN A 46 16.02 -5.08 12.59
CA GLN A 46 17.39 -5.49 12.26
C GLN A 46 18.00 -6.46 13.27
N ASN A 47 17.63 -6.33 14.55
CA ASN A 47 18.06 -7.21 15.62
C ASN A 47 17.18 -8.48 15.75
N GLU A 48 16.32 -8.77 14.76
CA GLU A 48 15.41 -9.92 14.72
C GLU A 48 14.48 -10.03 15.95
N LEU A 49 14.19 -8.91 16.63
CA LEU A 49 13.24 -8.86 17.75
C LEU A 49 11.79 -8.86 17.26
N ILE A 50 11.57 -8.34 16.06
CA ILE A 50 10.31 -8.37 15.32
C ILE A 50 10.62 -8.75 13.88
N ASP A 51 9.71 -9.47 13.23
CA ASP A 51 9.81 -9.76 11.80
C ASP A 51 9.53 -8.51 10.94
N GLU A 52 9.83 -8.61 9.65
CA GLU A 52 9.66 -7.49 8.70
C GLU A 52 8.20 -7.07 8.57
N ASP A 53 7.26 -8.01 8.49
CA ASP A 53 5.83 -7.74 8.37
C ASP A 53 5.30 -6.96 9.58
N THR A 54 5.71 -7.36 10.78
CA THR A 54 5.40 -6.66 12.03
C THR A 54 5.99 -5.26 12.03
N ARG A 55 7.22 -5.09 11.55
CA ARG A 55 7.84 -3.77 11.41
C ARG A 55 7.02 -2.88 10.49
N ASP A 56 6.62 -3.38 9.32
CA ASP A 56 5.89 -2.58 8.34
C ASP A 56 4.50 -2.21 8.84
N MET A 57 3.80 -3.14 9.49
CA MET A 57 2.53 -2.85 10.16
C MET A 57 2.67 -1.75 11.21
N LEU A 58 3.74 -1.76 11.99
CA LEU A 58 4.01 -0.71 12.98
C LEU A 58 4.30 0.64 12.31
N GLU A 59 5.08 0.67 11.23
CA GLU A 59 5.31 1.89 10.45
C GLU A 59 4.01 2.43 9.83
N GLY A 60 3.18 1.56 9.25
CA GLY A 60 1.89 1.92 8.66
C GLY A 60 0.89 2.50 9.66
N VAL A 61 0.84 1.95 10.89
CA VAL A 61 0.07 2.53 11.99
C VAL A 61 0.52 3.95 12.31
N MET A 62 1.82 4.23 12.26
CA MET A 62 2.36 5.56 12.50
C MET A 62 2.02 6.53 11.38
N ASP A 63 1.89 6.07 10.14
CA ASP A 63 1.55 6.91 8.98
C ASP A 63 0.09 7.37 8.99
N ILE A 64 -0.85 6.51 9.43
CA ILE A 64 -2.27 6.86 9.57
C ILE A 64 -2.50 8.10 10.45
N ALA A 65 -1.63 8.34 11.44
CA ALA A 65 -1.75 9.49 12.33
C ALA A 65 -1.57 10.83 11.60
N ASP A 66 -0.72 10.87 10.58
CA ASP A 66 -0.30 12.08 9.87
C ASP A 66 -1.05 12.30 8.54
N GLN A 67 -1.66 11.24 8.00
CA GLN A 67 -2.42 11.30 6.75
C GLN A 67 -3.83 11.89 6.90
N ARG A 68 -4.32 12.44 5.79
CA ARG A 68 -5.69 12.94 5.61
C ARG A 68 -6.41 12.12 4.56
N VAL A 69 -7.75 12.18 4.58
CA VAL A 69 -8.61 11.43 3.66
C VAL A 69 -8.27 11.73 2.20
N ARG A 70 -7.94 12.97 1.84
CA ARG A 70 -7.51 13.32 0.47
C ARG A 70 -6.25 12.58 -0.01
N ASP A 71 -5.41 12.13 0.91
CA ASP A 71 -4.13 11.49 0.58
C ASP A 71 -4.34 10.02 0.19
N ILE A 72 -5.51 9.45 0.51
CA ILE A 72 -5.85 8.02 0.36
C ILE A 72 -7.14 7.78 -0.43
N MET A 73 -7.90 8.83 -0.74
CA MET A 73 -9.19 8.69 -1.41
C MET A 73 -9.01 8.21 -2.85
N ILE A 74 -9.98 7.44 -3.33
CA ILE A 74 -10.16 7.16 -4.75
C ILE A 74 -10.72 8.44 -5.40
N PRO A 75 -9.99 9.08 -6.33
CA PRO A 75 -10.43 10.33 -6.95
C PRO A 75 -11.73 10.18 -7.73
N ARG A 76 -12.52 11.25 -7.83
CA ARG A 76 -13.81 11.28 -8.56
C ARG A 76 -13.75 10.66 -9.95
N SER A 77 -12.69 10.95 -10.70
CA SER A 77 -12.50 10.43 -12.06
C SER A 77 -12.40 8.90 -12.10
N GLN A 78 -11.89 8.29 -11.02
CA GLN A 78 -11.64 6.86 -10.89
C GLN A 78 -12.78 6.11 -10.19
N MET A 79 -13.75 6.82 -9.60
CA MET A 79 -14.91 6.18 -8.98
C MET A 79 -15.70 5.36 -10.00
N ILE A 80 -15.92 4.08 -9.71
CA ILE A 80 -16.90 3.23 -10.38
C ILE A 80 -18.26 3.49 -9.74
N THR A 81 -19.24 3.89 -10.55
CA THR A 81 -20.55 4.37 -10.06
C THR A 81 -21.69 3.77 -10.85
N LEU A 82 -22.85 3.64 -10.22
CA LEU A 82 -24.11 3.25 -10.86
C LEU A 82 -25.02 4.46 -11.02
N LYS A 83 -25.97 4.43 -11.96
CA LYS A 83 -27.00 5.46 -12.10
C LYS A 83 -28.31 5.00 -11.48
N ARG A 84 -29.05 5.92 -10.89
CA ARG A 84 -30.35 5.64 -10.24
C ARG A 84 -31.32 4.87 -11.15
N ASN A 85 -31.33 5.21 -12.43
CA ASN A 85 -32.31 4.70 -13.40
C ASN A 85 -31.80 3.49 -14.20
N GLN A 86 -30.69 2.86 -13.79
CA GLN A 86 -30.22 1.62 -14.40
C GLN A 86 -31.15 0.46 -14.05
N THR A 87 -31.30 -0.44 -15.02
CA THR A 87 -31.94 -1.74 -14.82
C THR A 87 -31.07 -2.64 -13.94
N LEU A 88 -31.66 -3.74 -13.44
CA LEU A 88 -30.92 -4.72 -12.65
C LEU A 88 -29.74 -5.31 -13.45
N ASP A 89 -29.98 -5.70 -14.70
CA ASP A 89 -28.97 -6.31 -15.56
C ASP A 89 -27.79 -5.35 -15.81
N GLU A 90 -28.08 -4.09 -16.14
CA GLU A 90 -27.02 -3.07 -16.32
C GLU A 90 -26.22 -2.82 -15.04
N CYS A 91 -26.85 -2.92 -13.87
CA CYS A 91 -26.12 -2.83 -12.60
C CYS A 91 -25.22 -4.06 -12.40
N LEU A 92 -25.72 -5.26 -12.71
CA LEU A 92 -24.97 -6.50 -12.57
C LEU A 92 -23.75 -6.52 -13.48
N ASP A 93 -23.84 -6.02 -14.71
CA ASP A 93 -22.70 -5.93 -15.63
C ASP A 93 -21.54 -5.16 -14.98
N VAL A 94 -21.80 -3.96 -14.45
CA VAL A 94 -20.79 -3.12 -13.77
C VAL A 94 -20.27 -3.79 -12.50
N ILE A 95 -21.15 -4.43 -11.72
CA ILE A 95 -20.78 -5.10 -10.47
C ILE A 95 -19.85 -6.29 -10.75
N ILE A 96 -20.15 -7.08 -11.76
CA ILE A 96 -19.37 -8.26 -12.15
C ILE A 96 -18.03 -7.84 -12.72
N GLU A 97 -17.99 -6.86 -13.63
CA GLU A 97 -16.77 -6.38 -14.26
C GLU A 97 -15.78 -5.77 -13.25
N SER A 98 -16.29 -4.98 -12.29
CA SER A 98 -15.44 -4.31 -11.29
C SER A 98 -15.15 -5.15 -10.04
N ALA A 99 -15.90 -6.22 -9.81
CA ALA A 99 -15.84 -7.07 -8.62
C ALA A 99 -15.94 -6.32 -7.27
N HIS A 100 -16.44 -5.08 -7.25
CA HIS A 100 -16.55 -4.30 -6.01
C HIS A 100 -17.81 -4.67 -5.19
N SER A 101 -17.72 -4.45 -3.89
CA SER A 101 -18.85 -4.72 -2.97
C SER A 101 -19.83 -3.55 -2.84
N ARG A 102 -19.41 -2.31 -3.14
CA ARG A 102 -20.16 -1.08 -2.85
C ARG A 102 -19.99 -0.08 -3.98
N PHE A 103 -21.08 0.59 -4.35
CA PHE A 103 -21.11 1.51 -5.47
C PHE A 103 -21.86 2.79 -5.09
N PRO A 104 -21.25 3.97 -5.26
CA PRO A 104 -21.98 5.22 -5.27
C PRO A 104 -23.03 5.21 -6.39
N VAL A 105 -24.26 5.58 -6.06
CA VAL A 105 -25.35 5.73 -7.02
C VAL A 105 -25.55 7.21 -7.29
N ILE A 106 -25.50 7.58 -8.56
CA ILE A 106 -25.59 8.95 -9.04
C ILE A 106 -26.92 9.24 -9.73
N SER A 107 -27.32 10.50 -9.74
CA SER A 107 -28.48 10.98 -10.50
C SER A 107 -28.10 11.22 -11.96
N GLU A 108 -27.55 12.40 -12.26
CA GLU A 108 -27.15 12.86 -13.59
C GLU A 108 -25.64 12.75 -13.79
N ASP A 109 -24.87 13.14 -12.77
CA ASP A 109 -23.42 13.18 -12.78
C ASP A 109 -22.80 12.78 -11.44
N LYS A 110 -21.48 12.66 -11.43
CA LYS A 110 -20.69 12.28 -10.24
C LYS A 110 -20.66 13.34 -9.13
N ASP A 111 -21.19 14.55 -9.35
CA ASP A 111 -21.31 15.56 -8.28
C ASP A 111 -22.54 15.30 -7.40
N HIS A 112 -23.51 14.53 -7.91
CA HIS A 112 -24.77 14.27 -7.23
C HIS A 112 -24.90 12.79 -6.84
N ILE A 113 -24.29 12.42 -5.72
CA ILE A 113 -24.45 11.09 -5.12
C ILE A 113 -25.78 11.03 -4.36
N GLU A 114 -26.67 10.13 -4.77
CA GLU A 114 -27.94 9.88 -4.08
C GLU A 114 -27.81 8.88 -2.92
N GLY A 115 -26.82 8.00 -3.00
CA GLY A 115 -26.58 6.99 -1.98
C GLY A 115 -25.52 5.97 -2.38
N ILE A 116 -25.49 4.85 -1.66
CA ILE A 116 -24.59 3.73 -1.88
C ILE A 116 -25.43 2.47 -2.04
N LEU A 117 -25.17 1.72 -3.11
CA LEU A 117 -25.66 0.36 -3.30
C LEU A 117 -24.62 -0.63 -2.79
N MET A 118 -25.05 -1.66 -2.05
CA MET A 118 -24.22 -2.83 -1.76
C MET A 118 -24.59 -3.95 -2.73
N ALA A 119 -23.61 -4.57 -3.40
CA ALA A 119 -23.86 -5.63 -4.39
C ALA A 119 -24.69 -6.78 -3.79
N LYS A 120 -24.37 -7.19 -2.55
CA LYS A 120 -25.11 -8.23 -1.82
C LYS A 120 -26.61 -7.91 -1.61
N ASP A 121 -27.00 -6.64 -1.63
CA ASP A 121 -28.40 -6.23 -1.46
C ASP A 121 -29.22 -6.50 -2.74
N LEU A 122 -28.57 -6.88 -3.85
CA LEU A 122 -29.24 -7.34 -5.07
C LEU A 122 -29.65 -8.81 -5.02
N LEU A 123 -29.04 -9.62 -4.15
CA LEU A 123 -29.32 -11.06 -4.03
C LEU A 123 -30.81 -11.40 -3.84
N PRO A 124 -31.62 -10.64 -3.06
CA PRO A 124 -33.06 -10.90 -2.94
C PRO A 124 -33.82 -10.82 -4.27
N PHE A 125 -33.34 -10.06 -5.25
CA PHE A 125 -33.97 -9.89 -6.57
C PHE A 125 -33.60 -10.98 -7.58
N MET A 126 -32.65 -11.87 -7.24
CA MET A 126 -32.18 -12.94 -8.13
C MET A 126 -32.98 -14.25 -7.98
N ARG A 127 -33.98 -14.28 -7.11
CA ARG A 127 -34.83 -15.46 -6.91
C ARG A 127 -35.94 -15.54 -7.95
N SER A 128 -36.37 -16.75 -8.29
CA SER A 128 -37.49 -16.98 -9.22
C SER A 128 -38.83 -16.43 -8.72
N ASP A 129 -39.00 -16.28 -7.41
CA ASP A 129 -40.16 -15.69 -6.75
C ASP A 129 -39.91 -14.25 -6.27
N ALA A 130 -38.84 -13.60 -6.76
CA ALA A 130 -38.51 -12.24 -6.39
C ALA A 130 -39.52 -11.22 -6.90
N GLU A 131 -39.65 -10.14 -6.16
CA GLU A 131 -40.29 -8.92 -6.65
C GLU A 131 -39.41 -8.22 -7.70
N ALA A 132 -40.01 -7.31 -8.47
CA ALA A 132 -39.26 -6.49 -9.42
C ALA A 132 -38.24 -5.60 -8.70
N PHE A 133 -37.04 -5.51 -9.28
CA PHE A 133 -35.96 -4.66 -8.80
C PHE A 133 -36.41 -3.18 -8.72
N SER A 134 -36.01 -2.53 -7.63
CA SER A 134 -36.21 -1.11 -7.40
C SER A 134 -35.04 -0.56 -6.62
N MET A 135 -34.27 0.35 -7.23
CA MET A 135 -33.11 0.99 -6.62
C MET A 135 -33.44 1.58 -5.23
N ASP A 136 -34.60 2.22 -5.08
CA ASP A 136 -35.04 2.84 -3.82
C ASP A 136 -35.11 1.90 -2.61
N LYS A 137 -35.29 0.59 -2.83
CA LYS A 137 -35.39 -0.38 -1.72
C LYS A 137 -34.02 -0.77 -1.16
N VAL A 138 -32.97 -0.58 -1.94
CA VAL A 138 -31.60 -1.01 -1.62
C VAL A 138 -30.62 0.16 -1.51
N LEU A 139 -31.04 1.36 -1.91
CA LEU A 139 -30.24 2.57 -1.81
C LEU A 139 -30.06 2.99 -0.35
N ARG A 140 -28.81 3.02 0.11
CA ARG A 140 -28.45 3.45 1.46
C ARG A 140 -27.94 4.89 1.42
N THR A 141 -28.21 5.66 2.47
CA THR A 141 -27.67 7.02 2.60
C THR A 141 -26.14 6.99 2.56
N ALA A 142 -25.54 7.82 1.71
CA ALA A 142 -24.10 8.02 1.67
C ALA A 142 -23.65 8.89 2.85
N VAL A 143 -22.57 8.46 3.52
CA VAL A 143 -21.88 9.31 4.50
C VAL A 143 -20.90 10.20 3.76
N VAL A 144 -20.89 11.49 4.08
CA VAL A 144 -20.04 12.49 3.44
C VAL A 144 -19.01 13.02 4.43
N VAL A 145 -17.76 13.16 3.99
CA VAL A 145 -16.63 13.62 4.80
C VAL A 145 -15.78 14.64 4.05
N PRO A 146 -15.16 15.62 4.74
CA PRO A 146 -14.27 16.57 4.07
C PRO A 146 -12.90 15.93 3.77
N GLU A 147 -12.27 16.36 2.68
CA GLU A 147 -10.88 16.00 2.30
C GLU A 147 -9.87 16.16 3.44
N SER A 148 -10.06 17.18 4.28
CA SER A 148 -9.15 17.54 5.36
C SER A 148 -9.23 16.63 6.59
N LYS A 149 -10.22 15.73 6.66
CA LYS A 149 -10.42 14.80 7.78
C LYS A 149 -9.19 13.90 7.93
N ARG A 150 -8.79 13.65 9.18
CA ARG A 150 -7.65 12.75 9.48
C ARG A 150 -8.04 11.28 9.33
N VAL A 151 -7.13 10.46 8.80
CA VAL A 151 -7.38 9.03 8.54
C VAL A 151 -7.64 8.25 9.83
N ASP A 152 -6.90 8.53 10.92
CA ASP A 152 -7.14 7.93 12.25
C ASP A 152 -8.58 8.14 12.76
N ARG A 153 -9.16 9.32 12.50
CA ARG A 153 -10.55 9.63 12.82
C ARG A 153 -11.52 8.93 11.89
N MET A 154 -11.19 8.83 10.60
CA MET A 154 -11.99 8.12 9.62
C MET A 154 -12.10 6.63 9.97
N LEU A 155 -10.98 5.97 10.29
CA LEU A 155 -10.95 4.56 10.71
C LEU A 155 -11.80 4.32 11.96
N LYS A 156 -11.71 5.23 12.94
CA LYS A 156 -12.54 5.16 14.15
C LYS A 156 -14.03 5.29 13.84
N GLU A 157 -14.41 6.13 12.89
CA GLU A 157 -15.80 6.30 12.47
C GLU A 157 -16.32 5.08 11.73
N PHE A 158 -15.56 4.54 10.75
CA PHE A 158 -15.92 3.30 10.06
C PHE A 158 -16.18 2.16 11.05
N ARG A 159 -15.27 1.96 12.03
CA ARG A 159 -15.41 0.91 13.05
C ARG A 159 -16.60 1.12 13.99
N SER A 160 -16.86 2.35 14.41
CA SER A 160 -17.90 2.65 15.40
C SER A 160 -19.31 2.70 14.80
N GLN A 161 -19.45 3.21 13.58
CA GLN A 161 -20.73 3.36 12.89
C GLN A 161 -21.05 2.19 11.94
N ARG A 162 -20.10 1.27 11.71
CA ARG A 162 -20.26 0.05 10.90
C ARG A 162 -20.67 0.31 9.44
N TYR A 163 -20.11 1.36 8.85
CA TYR A 163 -20.10 1.56 7.40
C TYR A 163 -18.65 1.53 6.90
N HIS A 164 -18.46 1.27 5.60
CA HIS A 164 -17.16 0.91 5.02
C HIS A 164 -16.80 1.78 3.80
N MET A 165 -17.65 2.74 3.43
CA MET A 165 -17.41 3.65 2.33
C MET A 165 -18.00 5.02 2.68
N ALA A 166 -17.26 6.08 2.40
CA ALA A 166 -17.72 7.47 2.50
C ALA A 166 -17.38 8.24 1.24
N ILE A 167 -18.22 9.23 0.93
CA ILE A 167 -17.99 10.17 -0.17
C ILE A 167 -17.18 11.34 0.36
N VAL A 168 -16.12 11.70 -0.36
CA VAL A 168 -15.24 12.80 0.00
C VAL A 168 -15.66 14.05 -0.74
N ILE A 169 -15.77 15.18 -0.03
CA ILE A 169 -16.13 16.48 -0.61
C ILE A 169 -15.08 17.55 -0.36
N ASP A 170 -15.02 18.49 -1.29
CA ASP A 170 -14.24 19.73 -1.19
C ASP A 170 -14.95 20.80 -0.33
N GLU A 171 -14.32 21.95 -0.16
CA GLU A 171 -14.88 23.10 0.58
C GLU A 171 -16.10 23.75 -0.09
N PHE A 172 -16.36 23.49 -1.36
CA PHE A 172 -17.50 24.02 -2.12
C PHE A 172 -18.68 23.04 -2.16
N GLY A 173 -18.51 21.84 -1.58
CA GLY A 173 -19.52 20.77 -1.56
C GLY A 173 -19.50 19.90 -2.82
N GLY A 174 -18.50 20.06 -3.69
CA GLY A 174 -18.27 19.17 -4.83
C GLY A 174 -17.70 17.83 -4.38
N VAL A 175 -17.98 16.78 -5.16
CA VAL A 175 -17.44 15.44 -4.86
C VAL A 175 -16.00 15.35 -5.33
N SER A 176 -15.09 15.11 -4.39
CA SER A 176 -13.66 14.91 -4.68
C SER A 176 -13.35 13.45 -4.96
N GLY A 177 -14.11 12.52 -4.40
CA GLY A 177 -13.84 11.10 -4.49
C GLY A 177 -14.64 10.25 -3.50
N LEU A 178 -14.14 9.05 -3.22
CA LEU A 178 -14.63 8.21 -2.14
C LEU A 178 -13.45 7.63 -1.36
N VAL A 179 -13.71 7.17 -0.14
CA VAL A 179 -12.72 6.46 0.69
C VAL A 179 -13.38 5.23 1.31
N THR A 180 -12.64 4.14 1.40
CA THR A 180 -13.10 2.87 1.99
C THR A 180 -12.36 2.53 3.27
N ILE A 181 -12.86 1.55 4.04
CA ILE A 181 -12.11 1.08 5.22
C ILE A 181 -10.91 0.24 4.79
N GLU A 182 -11.06 -0.46 3.67
CA GLU A 182 -10.05 -1.31 3.05
C GLU A 182 -8.81 -0.48 2.70
N ASP A 183 -8.98 0.69 2.06
CA ASP A 183 -7.88 1.64 1.73
C ASP A 183 -7.08 2.07 2.98
N ILE A 184 -7.74 2.16 4.15
CA ILE A 184 -7.05 2.53 5.39
C ILE A 184 -6.31 1.34 5.99
N LEU A 185 -6.86 0.13 5.87
CA LEU A 185 -6.21 -1.08 6.39
C LEU A 185 -4.98 -1.43 5.55
N GLU A 186 -5.02 -1.20 4.25
CA GLU A 186 -3.90 -1.38 3.33
C GLU A 186 -2.68 -0.54 3.74
N LEU A 187 -2.88 0.66 4.28
CA LEU A 187 -1.76 1.47 4.81
C LEU A 187 -1.02 0.81 5.99
N ILE A 188 -1.70 -0.05 6.74
CA ILE A 188 -1.11 -0.79 7.85
C ILE A 188 -0.53 -2.10 7.34
N VAL A 189 -1.37 -2.91 6.70
CA VAL A 189 -1.05 -4.30 6.40
C VAL A 189 -0.18 -4.41 5.14
N GLY A 190 -0.17 -3.37 4.30
CA GLY A 190 0.30 -3.47 2.92
C GLY A 190 -0.76 -4.13 2.04
N GLU A 191 -0.34 -4.48 0.83
CA GLU A 191 -1.15 -5.29 -0.09
C GLU A 191 -1.46 -6.63 0.57
N ILE A 192 -2.75 -6.98 0.68
CA ILE A 192 -3.17 -8.31 1.15
C ILE A 192 -3.36 -9.15 -0.10
N GLU A 193 -2.51 -10.15 -0.28
CA GLU A 193 -2.65 -11.16 -1.34
C GLU A 193 -4.00 -11.87 -1.18
N ASP A 194 -4.80 -11.90 -2.24
CA ASP A 194 -6.12 -12.52 -2.21
C ASP A 194 -5.96 -14.04 -2.13
N GLU A 195 -6.92 -14.73 -1.50
CA GLU A 195 -6.93 -16.19 -1.37
C GLU A 195 -7.05 -16.90 -2.74
N TYR A 196 -7.35 -16.13 -3.79
CA TYR A 196 -7.43 -16.55 -5.19
C TYR A 196 -6.20 -16.16 -6.04
N ASP A 197 -5.20 -15.51 -5.45
CA ASP A 197 -3.93 -15.27 -6.11
C ASP A 197 -3.14 -16.59 -6.17
N GLU A 198 -3.36 -17.35 -7.23
CA GLU A 198 -2.43 -18.42 -7.62
C GLU A 198 -1.10 -17.77 -8.03
N GLU A 199 -0.15 -17.69 -7.10
CA GLU A 199 1.26 -17.40 -7.38
C GLU A 199 1.85 -18.48 -8.30
N ASP A 200 2.30 -18.09 -9.50
CA ASP A 200 3.66 -18.42 -9.98
C ASP A 200 4.02 -17.82 -11.37
N ASP A 201 3.05 -17.36 -12.18
CA ASP A 201 3.34 -17.00 -13.59
C ASP A 201 3.11 -15.53 -13.98
N ILE A 202 2.66 -14.64 -13.09
CA ILE A 202 2.35 -13.25 -13.48
C ILE A 202 3.49 -12.30 -13.08
N ASP A 203 4.26 -11.83 -14.08
CA ASP A 203 5.37 -10.90 -13.86
C ASP A 203 4.95 -9.48 -13.51
N PHE A 204 3.75 -9.08 -13.93
CA PHE A 204 3.22 -7.72 -13.78
C PHE A 204 1.80 -7.78 -13.22
N ARG A 205 1.57 -7.21 -12.05
CA ARG A 205 0.23 -7.10 -11.47
C ARG A 205 -0.08 -5.64 -11.19
N GLN A 206 -1.28 -5.22 -11.58
CA GLN A 206 -1.72 -3.85 -11.35
C GLN A 206 -2.09 -3.69 -9.88
N LEU A 207 -1.45 -2.75 -9.18
CA LEU A 207 -1.85 -2.35 -7.82
C LEU A 207 -2.83 -1.18 -7.87
N SER A 208 -2.59 -0.24 -8.79
CA SER A 208 -3.49 0.87 -9.07
C SER A 208 -3.35 1.34 -10.51
N ARG A 209 -4.12 2.36 -10.92
CA ARG A 209 -4.05 2.93 -12.27
C ARG A 209 -2.62 3.30 -12.71
N HIS A 210 -1.80 3.79 -11.79
CA HIS A 210 -0.44 4.22 -12.12
C HIS A 210 0.63 3.40 -11.41
N THR A 211 0.28 2.40 -10.63
CA THR A 211 1.24 1.61 -9.85
C THR A 211 1.10 0.14 -10.17
N TRP A 212 2.22 -0.50 -10.48
CA TRP A 212 2.29 -1.92 -10.81
C TRP A 212 3.31 -2.59 -9.89
N THR A 213 2.99 -3.79 -9.44
CA THR A 213 3.96 -4.67 -8.80
C THR A 213 4.58 -5.58 -9.83
N ILE A 214 5.91 -5.72 -9.75
CA ILE A 214 6.71 -6.40 -10.76
C ILE A 214 7.72 -7.29 -10.07
N ARG A 215 7.81 -8.55 -10.52
CA ARG A 215 8.87 -9.45 -10.07
C ARG A 215 10.21 -8.94 -10.57
N ALA A 216 11.21 -8.89 -9.71
CA ALA A 216 12.55 -8.44 -10.09
C ALA A 216 13.24 -9.36 -11.12
N LEU A 217 12.70 -10.58 -11.30
CA LEU A 217 13.14 -11.53 -12.33
C LEU A 217 12.45 -11.34 -13.68
N ALA A 218 11.40 -10.52 -13.76
CA ALA A 218 10.77 -10.17 -15.03
C ALA A 218 11.83 -9.60 -15.98
N SER A 219 11.79 -10.03 -17.24
CA SER A 219 12.77 -9.60 -18.23
C SER A 219 12.54 -8.14 -18.61
N ILE A 220 13.60 -7.45 -19.01
CA ILE A 220 13.50 -6.07 -19.52
C ILE A 220 12.73 -6.05 -20.85
N GLU A 221 12.86 -7.11 -21.66
CA GLU A 221 12.13 -7.29 -22.92
C GLU A 221 10.61 -7.31 -22.67
N ASP A 222 10.14 -8.20 -21.79
CA ASP A 222 8.70 -8.32 -21.47
C ASP A 222 8.15 -7.03 -20.85
N PHE A 223 8.96 -6.36 -20.01
CA PHE A 223 8.57 -5.07 -19.44
C PHE A 223 8.46 -3.99 -20.51
N ASN A 224 9.41 -3.92 -21.45
CA ASN A 224 9.36 -2.97 -22.56
C ASN A 224 8.14 -3.19 -23.44
N ASP A 225 7.81 -4.44 -23.74
CA ASP A 225 6.63 -4.80 -24.54
C ASP A 225 5.34 -4.44 -23.81
N ALA A 226 5.23 -4.79 -22.52
CA ALA A 226 4.05 -4.52 -21.72
C ALA A 226 3.84 -3.01 -21.45
N PHE A 227 4.89 -2.28 -21.07
CA PHE A 227 4.81 -0.90 -20.62
C PHE A 227 5.12 0.13 -21.72
N GLY A 228 5.48 -0.32 -22.92
CA GLY A 228 5.85 0.54 -24.05
C GLY A 228 7.15 1.32 -23.82
N THR A 229 8.04 0.79 -22.99
CA THR A 229 9.33 1.40 -22.64
C THR A 229 10.46 0.93 -23.55
N HIS A 230 11.63 1.53 -23.38
CA HIS A 230 12.82 1.28 -24.21
C HIS A 230 14.06 1.14 -23.33
N PHE A 231 13.92 0.46 -22.18
CA PHE A 231 15.04 0.22 -21.28
C PHE A 231 16.05 -0.73 -21.93
N SER A 232 17.34 -0.46 -21.71
CA SER A 232 18.45 -1.23 -22.29
C SER A 232 18.64 -2.55 -21.55
N ASP A 233 18.84 -3.63 -22.31
CA ASP A 233 19.12 -4.99 -21.85
C ASP A 233 20.59 -5.43 -22.09
N GLU A 234 21.47 -4.55 -22.58
CA GLU A 234 22.85 -4.90 -22.94
C GLU A 234 23.74 -5.38 -21.77
N GLU A 235 23.56 -4.84 -20.56
CA GLU A 235 24.39 -5.17 -19.38
C GLU A 235 23.67 -6.08 -18.36
N VAL A 236 22.34 -6.07 -18.36
CA VAL A 236 21.47 -6.78 -17.41
C VAL A 236 20.18 -7.18 -18.11
N ASP A 237 19.67 -8.37 -17.81
CA ASP A 237 18.52 -8.94 -18.52
C ASP A 237 17.17 -8.73 -17.79
N THR A 238 17.19 -8.39 -16.50
CA THR A 238 15.98 -8.33 -15.65
C THR A 238 15.73 -6.95 -15.05
N ILE A 239 14.47 -6.69 -14.66
CA ILE A 239 14.09 -5.44 -13.99
C ILE A 239 14.85 -5.23 -12.68
N GLY A 240 15.08 -6.29 -11.91
CA GLY A 240 15.93 -6.22 -10.71
C GLY A 240 17.37 -5.81 -11.03
N GLY A 241 17.92 -6.30 -12.14
CA GLY A 241 19.23 -5.91 -12.64
C GLY A 241 19.26 -4.44 -13.04
N LEU A 242 18.28 -3.98 -13.82
CA LEU A 242 18.13 -2.58 -14.25
C LEU A 242 18.08 -1.63 -13.05
N VAL A 243 17.21 -1.92 -12.08
CA VAL A 243 17.04 -1.08 -10.88
C VAL A 243 18.32 -1.08 -10.04
N MET A 244 18.95 -2.24 -9.82
CA MET A 244 20.19 -2.33 -9.07
C MET A 244 21.36 -1.61 -9.76
N GLN A 245 21.45 -1.69 -11.08
CA GLN A 245 22.45 -0.96 -11.87
C GLN A 245 22.26 0.55 -11.76
N ALA A 246 21.01 1.02 -11.81
CA ALA A 246 20.69 2.44 -11.63
C ALA A 246 21.05 2.95 -10.22
N PHE A 247 20.84 2.14 -9.17
CA PHE A 247 21.27 2.48 -7.81
C PHE A 247 22.80 2.42 -7.64
N GLY A 248 23.49 1.53 -8.36
CA GLY A 248 24.93 1.27 -8.21
C GLY A 248 25.30 0.48 -6.94
N HIS A 249 24.31 -0.01 -6.20
CA HIS A 249 24.43 -0.92 -5.07
C HIS A 249 23.16 -1.79 -4.99
N LEU A 250 23.17 -2.82 -4.13
CA LEU A 250 21.95 -3.54 -3.79
C LEU A 250 21.07 -2.64 -2.91
N PRO A 251 19.89 -2.18 -3.37
CA PRO A 251 19.04 -1.31 -2.59
C PRO A 251 18.24 -2.10 -1.55
N ALA A 252 18.00 -1.49 -0.41
CA ALA A 252 17.09 -1.98 0.62
C ALA A 252 15.63 -1.69 0.22
N ARG A 253 14.72 -2.44 0.85
CA ARG A 253 13.28 -2.21 0.73
C ARG A 253 12.92 -0.76 1.07
N GLY A 254 12.04 -0.18 0.28
CA GLY A 254 11.55 1.19 0.41
C GLY A 254 12.38 2.23 -0.34
N GLU A 255 13.60 1.91 -0.78
CA GLU A 255 14.40 2.81 -1.62
C GLU A 255 13.73 3.04 -2.98
N THR A 256 13.83 4.26 -3.49
CA THR A 256 13.20 4.70 -4.73
C THR A 256 14.20 5.27 -5.71
N ILE A 257 14.03 4.98 -7.00
CA ILE A 257 14.83 5.55 -8.09
C ILE A 257 13.94 5.91 -9.27
N ASP A 258 14.29 6.97 -9.99
CA ASP A 258 13.62 7.37 -11.24
C ASP A 258 14.49 6.93 -12.42
N ILE A 259 13.89 6.24 -13.38
CA ILE A 259 14.53 5.81 -14.61
C ILE A 259 13.59 6.18 -15.77
N ASP A 260 14.01 7.15 -16.58
CA ASP A 260 13.23 7.71 -17.71
C ASP A 260 11.78 8.08 -17.34
N GLY A 261 11.56 8.62 -16.14
CA GLY A 261 10.25 9.05 -15.64
C GLY A 261 9.39 7.94 -15.01
N TYR A 262 9.88 6.69 -14.99
CA TYR A 262 9.28 5.60 -14.23
C TYR A 262 9.92 5.58 -12.84
N GLN A 263 9.08 5.72 -11.81
CA GLN A 263 9.57 5.68 -10.43
C GLN A 263 9.49 4.24 -9.91
N PHE A 264 10.64 3.61 -9.77
CA PHE A 264 10.79 2.29 -9.16
C PHE A 264 10.98 2.43 -7.65
N LYS A 265 10.23 1.65 -6.88
CA LYS A 265 10.38 1.49 -5.43
C LYS A 265 10.66 0.04 -5.12
N VAL A 266 11.71 -0.25 -4.36
CA VAL A 266 12.01 -1.61 -3.92
C VAL A 266 10.92 -2.06 -2.95
N ALA A 267 10.11 -3.04 -3.37
CA ALA A 267 9.04 -3.59 -2.56
C ALA A 267 9.57 -4.72 -1.66
N MET A 268 10.46 -5.55 -2.19
CA MET A 268 11.10 -6.63 -1.45
C MET A 268 12.51 -6.89 -1.99
N ALA A 269 13.49 -7.08 -1.10
CA ALA A 269 14.86 -7.44 -1.44
C ALA A 269 15.46 -8.30 -0.32
N ASP A 270 16.33 -9.25 -0.68
CA ASP A 270 17.14 -10.02 0.26
C ASP A 270 18.59 -9.51 0.30
N SER A 271 19.46 -10.17 1.07
CA SER A 271 20.89 -9.81 1.19
C SER A 271 21.72 -9.90 -0.10
N ARG A 272 21.17 -10.41 -1.20
CA ARG A 272 21.87 -10.68 -2.47
C ARG A 272 21.19 -10.05 -3.68
N ARG A 273 19.87 -9.87 -3.66
CA ARG A 273 19.10 -9.42 -4.84
C ARG A 273 17.79 -8.75 -4.46
N ILE A 274 17.26 -8.00 -5.41
CA ILE A 274 15.88 -7.51 -5.38
C ILE A 274 14.95 -8.68 -5.72
N ILE A 275 13.81 -8.78 -5.04
CA ILE A 275 12.78 -9.80 -5.27
C ILE A 275 11.58 -9.19 -6.00
N GLN A 276 11.15 -8.00 -5.59
CA GLN A 276 9.97 -7.33 -6.12
C GLN A 276 10.14 -5.81 -6.11
N VAL A 277 9.60 -5.15 -7.13
CA VAL A 277 9.59 -3.69 -7.24
C VAL A 277 8.18 -3.20 -7.54
N HIS A 278 7.82 -2.06 -6.97
CA HIS A 278 6.66 -1.31 -7.43
C HIS A 278 7.16 -0.27 -8.43
N VAL A 279 6.53 -0.21 -9.60
CA VAL A 279 6.78 0.86 -10.58
C VAL A 279 5.57 1.78 -10.63
N ARG A 280 5.83 3.08 -10.54
CA ARG A 280 4.85 4.10 -10.85
C ARG A 280 5.10 4.63 -12.26
N ILE A 281 4.11 4.48 -13.14
CA ILE A 281 4.17 4.95 -14.53
C ILE A 281 3.86 6.46 -14.60
N PRO A 282 4.41 7.21 -15.58
CA PRO A 282 4.09 8.62 -15.79
C PRO A 282 2.59 8.85 -16.03
N ASP A 283 2.03 9.97 -15.56
CA ASP A 283 0.58 10.25 -15.67
C ASP A 283 0.05 10.27 -17.13
N ASP A 284 0.93 10.56 -18.10
CA ASP A 284 0.62 10.64 -19.54
C ASP A 284 0.93 9.33 -20.32
N SER A 285 1.44 8.30 -19.64
CA SER A 285 1.80 7.04 -20.29
C SER A 285 0.57 6.16 -20.59
N PRO A 286 0.55 5.45 -21.73
CA PRO A 286 -0.52 4.50 -22.02
C PRO A 286 -0.54 3.38 -20.97
N GLN A 287 -1.72 2.86 -20.66
CA GLN A 287 -1.84 1.70 -19.76
C GLN A 287 -1.08 0.50 -20.35
N PRO A 288 -0.35 -0.26 -19.52
CA PRO A 288 0.36 -1.44 -19.97
C PRO A 288 -0.57 -2.44 -20.67
N LYS A 289 -0.06 -3.07 -21.73
CA LYS A 289 -0.74 -4.17 -22.42
C LYS A 289 -0.18 -5.48 -21.87
N LEU A 290 -0.92 -6.11 -20.97
CA LEU A 290 -0.61 -7.47 -20.54
C LEU A 290 -1.35 -8.44 -21.45
N ASP A 291 -0.61 -9.40 -22.02
CA ASP A 291 -1.23 -10.55 -22.66
C ASP A 291 -1.86 -11.43 -21.55
N GLU A 292 -3.12 -11.83 -21.75
CA GLU A 292 -3.88 -12.72 -20.85
C GLU A 292 -3.28 -14.12 -20.74
#